data_AF-A0A2R9U9U4-F1
#
_entry.id   AF-A0A2R9U9U4-F1
#
_cell.length_a   1.000
_cell.length_b   1.000
_cell.length_c   1.000
_cell.angle_alpha   90.00
_cell.angle_beta   90.00
_cell.angle_gamma   90.00
#
_symmetry.space_group_name_H-M   'P 1'
#
loop_
_entity.id
_entity.type
_entity.pdbx_description
1 polymer ?
#
loop_
_entity_poly.entity_id
_entity_poly.type
_entity_poly.pdbx_seq_one_letter_code
_entity_poly.pdbx_strand_id
1 'polypeptide(L)'
;MSPIVRAGAPAEFLALVPHLLGCTPRSSLALVTFAAGRSLGALRIDLPAPDSDAEVENVASTVIGMACKVSRTDAVAAVVYTDIPLRDAGSTPHRALVDAVVARADICGLRVIDAFAVGPDGWIGYLAGAHDEPRPLEEIAADPDLTRTPELDGDQYAAATLPPVPTAERTAVHRLLTDAGHLVARSREAKRLPAGRRAAARLVLDDIADPPALFEAFVSPDEDPDDRAVAAVSFCLQRPLLRDVALMQWIGDLATGDATYGAQTAHAAGHPFPADLARPMWGEGARPDPPRLLRALDRCRHLAAATPRSRRAGPLAACAWLAWATGRSTHAAAYAADALDIDPDHGLADIVRIMCAQGRLPEWVFEREAVTSPGGTESSRGSRAR
;
A
#
# COMPACT_ATOMS: atom_id res chain seq x y z
N MET A 1 8.11 3.10 21.23
CA MET A 1 9.45 2.49 21.15
C MET A 1 9.32 1.24 20.29
N SER A 2 9.89 1.22 19.09
CA SER A 2 9.92 -0.01 18.27
C SER A 2 10.95 -0.98 18.89
N PRO A 3 10.59 -2.26 19.11
CA PRO A 3 11.50 -3.21 19.73
C PRO A 3 12.74 -3.41 18.85
N ILE A 4 13.91 -3.41 19.49
CA ILE A 4 15.17 -3.77 18.83
C ILE A 4 15.22 -5.27 18.83
N VAL A 5 14.98 -5.87 17.69
CA VAL A 5 15.22 -7.31 17.56
C VAL A 5 16.67 -7.55 17.16
N ARG A 6 17.40 -8.27 17.99
CA ARG A 6 18.73 -8.79 17.67
C ARG A 6 18.55 -10.22 17.16
N ALA A 7 18.64 -10.42 15.84
CA ALA A 7 18.79 -11.77 15.31
C ALA A 7 20.29 -12.10 15.34
N GLY A 8 20.70 -12.99 16.24
CA GLY A 8 22.07 -13.51 16.29
C GLY A 8 22.28 -14.69 15.34
N ALA A 9 21.20 -15.42 15.05
CA ALA A 9 21.19 -16.60 14.17
C ALA A 9 20.29 -16.41 12.94
N PRO A 10 20.61 -17.05 11.79
CA PRO A 10 19.78 -17.04 10.58
C PRO A 10 18.30 -17.38 10.80
N ALA A 11 18.01 -18.42 11.59
CA ALA A 11 16.65 -18.85 11.89
C ALA A 11 15.82 -17.78 12.61
N GLU A 12 16.42 -17.09 13.60
CA GLU A 12 15.76 -15.97 14.30
C GLU A 12 15.47 -14.82 13.35
N PHE A 13 16.40 -14.51 12.44
CA PHE A 13 16.19 -13.50 11.41
C PHE A 13 14.99 -13.87 10.51
N LEU A 14 14.94 -15.11 10.01
CA LEU A 14 13.86 -15.59 9.16
C LEU A 14 12.49 -15.57 9.86
N ALA A 15 12.43 -15.82 11.17
CA ALA A 15 11.20 -15.74 11.96
C ALA A 15 10.65 -14.30 12.08
N LEU A 16 11.51 -13.30 11.93
CA LEU A 16 11.15 -11.88 12.07
C LEU A 16 10.68 -11.25 10.78
N VAL A 17 11.17 -11.70 9.63
CA VAL A 17 10.86 -11.09 8.33
C VAL A 17 9.34 -11.00 8.07
N PRO A 18 8.52 -12.03 8.31
CA PRO A 18 7.06 -11.93 8.14
C PRO A 18 6.43 -10.82 8.98
N HIS A 19 6.94 -10.59 10.20
CA HIS A 19 6.45 -9.53 11.09
C HIS A 19 6.90 -8.13 10.66
N LEU A 20 8.10 -8.01 10.07
CA LEU A 20 8.53 -6.76 9.43
C LEU A 20 7.69 -6.42 8.20
N LEU A 21 7.18 -7.45 7.51
CA LEU A 21 6.30 -7.31 6.35
C LEU A 21 4.81 -7.17 6.72
N GLY A 22 4.42 -7.57 7.92
CA GLY A 22 3.02 -7.58 8.37
C GLY A 22 2.13 -8.61 7.67
N CYS A 23 2.71 -9.62 7.02
CA CYS A 23 1.99 -10.72 6.37
C CYS A 23 2.86 -11.98 6.31
N THR A 24 2.27 -13.12 5.95
CA THR A 24 3.03 -14.32 5.59
C THR A 24 3.43 -14.25 4.11
N PRO A 25 4.69 -13.93 3.77
CA PRO A 25 5.10 -13.74 2.38
C PRO A 25 5.08 -15.07 1.61
N ARG A 26 4.56 -15.04 0.38
CA ARG A 26 4.58 -16.17 -0.56
C ARG A 26 5.06 -15.71 -1.94
N SER A 27 5.79 -16.56 -2.66
CA SER A 27 6.26 -16.28 -4.02
C SER A 27 6.82 -14.85 -4.18
N SER A 28 7.72 -14.47 -3.28
CA SER A 28 8.21 -13.09 -3.17
C SER A 28 9.67 -12.99 -2.73
N LEU A 29 10.31 -11.88 -3.09
CA LEU A 29 11.60 -11.47 -2.53
C LEU A 29 11.35 -10.39 -1.47
N ALA A 30 11.80 -10.66 -0.24
CA ALA A 30 11.85 -9.70 0.85
C ALA A 30 13.28 -9.15 0.96
N LEU A 31 13.41 -7.82 1.02
CA LEU A 31 14.68 -7.13 1.24
C LEU A 31 14.60 -6.33 2.54
N VAL A 32 15.33 -6.78 3.56
CA VAL A 32 15.44 -6.07 4.84
C VAL A 32 16.59 -5.07 4.75
N THR A 33 16.32 -3.81 5.07
CA THR A 33 17.31 -2.72 5.06
C THR A 33 17.82 -2.44 6.46
N PHE A 34 19.10 -2.09 6.58
CA PHE A 34 19.78 -1.85 7.85
C PHE A 34 20.55 -0.53 7.84
N ALA A 35 20.73 0.04 9.03
CA ALA A 35 21.67 1.13 9.30
C ALA A 35 22.34 0.89 10.65
N ALA A 36 23.68 0.96 10.69
CA ALA A 36 24.48 0.76 11.91
C ALA A 36 24.07 -0.52 12.68
N GLY A 37 23.79 -1.61 11.95
CA GLY A 37 23.43 -2.91 12.51
C GLY A 37 21.99 -3.03 13.03
N ARG A 38 21.11 -2.05 12.75
CA ARG A 38 19.69 -2.11 13.13
C ARG A 38 18.81 -2.12 11.89
N SER A 39 17.75 -2.93 11.88
CA SER A 39 16.78 -2.94 10.79
C SER A 39 16.02 -1.61 10.73
N LEU A 40 15.91 -1.05 9.53
CA LEU A 40 15.08 0.12 9.25
C LEU A 40 13.66 -0.32 8.86
N GLY A 41 13.55 -1.43 8.13
CA GLY A 41 12.30 -2.03 7.68
C GLY A 41 12.55 -3.02 6.55
N ALA A 42 11.48 -3.61 6.03
CA ALA A 42 11.53 -4.56 4.93
C ALA A 42 10.72 -4.05 3.72
N LEU A 43 11.24 -4.33 2.53
CA LEU A 43 10.55 -4.18 1.25
C LEU A 43 10.15 -5.58 0.77
N ARG A 44 9.01 -5.69 0.10
CA ARG A 44 8.57 -6.93 -0.54
C ARG A 44 8.22 -6.65 -1.99
N ILE A 45 8.67 -7.52 -2.87
CA ILE A 45 8.33 -7.53 -4.29
C ILE A 45 7.98 -8.96 -4.71
N ASP A 46 7.12 -9.08 -5.71
CA ASP A 46 6.78 -10.38 -6.27
C ASP A 46 7.99 -10.96 -7.04
N LEU A 47 8.12 -12.29 -7.07
CA LEU A 47 9.18 -12.94 -7.83
C LEU A 47 8.94 -12.78 -9.33
N PRO A 48 10.02 -12.60 -10.14
CA PRO A 48 9.90 -12.59 -11.58
C PRO A 48 9.43 -13.94 -12.11
N ALA A 49 8.88 -13.96 -13.33
CA ALA A 49 8.62 -15.22 -14.01
C ALA A 49 9.92 -16.03 -14.19
N PRO A 50 9.88 -17.37 -14.04
CA PRO A 50 11.08 -18.21 -13.91
C PRO A 50 12.01 -18.24 -15.14
N ASP A 51 11.59 -17.72 -16.30
CA ASP A 51 12.29 -17.87 -17.59
C ASP A 51 12.78 -16.55 -18.23
N SER A 52 12.86 -15.46 -17.47
CA SER A 52 13.18 -14.13 -18.01
C SER A 52 14.38 -13.45 -17.32
N ASP A 53 15.57 -13.62 -17.87
CA ASP A 53 16.80 -12.97 -17.38
C ASP A 53 16.68 -11.44 -17.33
N ALA A 54 16.02 -10.84 -18.33
CA ALA A 54 15.79 -9.40 -18.37
C ALA A 54 14.88 -8.93 -17.22
N GLU A 55 13.89 -9.74 -16.85
CA GLU A 55 13.02 -9.44 -15.72
C GLU A 55 13.76 -9.58 -14.38
N VAL A 56 14.60 -10.60 -14.25
CA VAL A 56 15.49 -10.78 -13.09
C VAL A 56 16.37 -9.53 -12.85
N GLU A 57 17.04 -9.03 -13.89
CA GLU A 57 17.87 -7.83 -13.80
C GLU A 57 17.07 -6.56 -13.47
N ASN A 58 15.88 -6.42 -14.04
CA ASN A 58 14.97 -5.32 -13.75
C ASN A 58 14.51 -5.34 -12.29
N VAL A 59 14.13 -6.51 -11.79
CA VAL A 59 13.68 -6.71 -10.41
C VAL A 59 14.83 -6.41 -9.44
N ALA A 60 16.03 -6.95 -9.68
CA ALA A 60 17.21 -6.68 -8.86
C ALA A 60 17.57 -5.19 -8.82
N SER A 61 17.57 -4.53 -9.98
CA SER A 61 17.83 -3.09 -10.08
C SER A 61 16.78 -2.26 -9.34
N THR A 62 15.50 -2.65 -9.45
CA THR A 62 14.38 -1.95 -8.81
C THR A 62 14.44 -2.08 -7.28
N VAL A 63 14.65 -3.28 -6.76
CA VAL A 63 14.66 -3.52 -5.31
C VAL A 63 15.85 -2.85 -4.61
N ILE A 64 17.03 -2.90 -5.22
CA ILE A 64 18.21 -2.20 -4.70
C ILE A 64 18.07 -0.69 -4.86
N GLY A 65 17.52 -0.21 -5.98
CA GLY A 65 17.21 1.20 -6.17
C GLY A 65 16.27 1.75 -5.10
N MET A 66 15.25 0.97 -4.71
CA MET A 66 14.36 1.32 -3.58
C MET A 66 15.10 1.34 -2.25
N ALA A 67 15.96 0.35 -1.98
CA ALA A 67 16.79 0.34 -0.77
C ALA A 67 17.69 1.58 -0.66
N CYS A 68 18.26 2.04 -1.79
CA CYS A 68 19.09 3.25 -1.82
C CYS A 68 18.31 4.55 -1.51
N LYS A 69 17.00 4.57 -1.74
CA LYS A 69 16.13 5.72 -1.40
C LYS A 69 15.82 5.78 0.10
N VAL A 70 15.93 4.66 0.82
CA VAL A 70 15.73 4.63 2.27
C VAL A 70 16.92 5.32 2.93
N SER A 71 16.66 6.45 3.57
CA SER A 71 17.71 7.25 4.21
C SER A 71 18.50 6.42 5.22
N ARG A 72 19.84 6.49 5.13
CA ARG A 72 20.83 5.83 6.01
C ARG A 72 21.04 4.33 5.79
N THR A 73 20.45 3.71 4.77
CA THR A 73 20.71 2.29 4.50
C THR A 73 22.19 2.06 4.16
N ASP A 74 22.85 1.20 4.93
CA ASP A 74 24.26 0.80 4.74
C ASP A 74 24.42 -0.70 4.42
N ALA A 75 23.36 -1.48 4.62
CA ALA A 75 23.36 -2.91 4.41
C ALA A 75 21.95 -3.46 4.13
N VAL A 76 21.90 -4.62 3.49
CA VAL A 76 20.66 -5.34 3.15
C VAL A 76 20.77 -6.84 3.47
N ALA A 77 19.65 -7.49 3.70
CA ALA A 77 19.53 -8.95 3.69
C ALA A 77 18.35 -9.36 2.82
N ALA A 78 18.52 -10.42 2.03
CA ALA A 78 17.54 -10.89 1.06
C ALA A 78 16.91 -12.22 1.49
N VAL A 79 15.59 -12.36 1.38
CA VAL A 79 14.89 -13.63 1.64
C VAL A 79 13.93 -13.91 0.50
N VAL A 80 14.15 -15.00 -0.22
CA VAL A 80 13.26 -15.52 -1.24
C VAL A 80 12.27 -16.48 -0.59
N TYR A 81 10.98 -16.16 -0.64
CA TYR A 81 9.89 -17.06 -0.29
C TYR A 81 9.35 -17.70 -1.56
N THR A 82 9.46 -19.02 -1.68
CA THR A 82 9.10 -19.74 -2.90
C THR A 82 8.20 -20.94 -2.59
N ASP A 83 7.34 -21.30 -3.53
CA ASP A 83 6.54 -22.53 -3.44
C ASP A 83 7.31 -23.77 -3.97
N ILE A 84 8.56 -23.59 -4.45
CA ILE A 84 9.44 -24.65 -4.96
C ILE A 84 10.10 -25.40 -3.77
N PRO A 85 9.96 -26.74 -3.65
CA PRO A 85 10.68 -27.53 -2.65
C PRO A 85 12.20 -27.43 -2.79
N LEU A 86 12.92 -27.39 -1.68
CA LEU A 86 14.36 -27.20 -1.64
C LEU A 86 15.14 -28.52 -1.56
N ARG A 87 14.61 -29.56 -0.89
CA ARG A 87 15.37 -30.79 -0.57
C ARG A 87 15.76 -31.62 -1.79
N ASP A 88 14.91 -31.58 -2.81
CA ASP A 88 15.12 -32.30 -4.08
C ASP A 88 15.45 -31.36 -5.25
N ALA A 89 15.67 -30.07 -4.96
CA ALA A 89 16.05 -29.11 -5.99
C ALA A 89 17.51 -29.37 -6.40
N GLY A 90 17.75 -29.74 -7.67
CA GLY A 90 19.11 -29.96 -8.20
C GLY A 90 20.01 -28.72 -8.13
N SER A 91 19.45 -27.54 -7.86
CA SER A 91 20.13 -26.29 -7.54
C SER A 91 19.24 -25.42 -6.66
N THR A 92 19.82 -24.54 -5.84
CA THR A 92 19.04 -23.56 -5.06
C THR A 92 18.12 -22.75 -5.98
N PRO A 93 16.78 -22.78 -5.79
CA PRO A 93 15.84 -22.02 -6.61
C PRO A 93 16.18 -20.53 -6.64
N HIS A 94 15.81 -19.79 -7.69
CA HIS A 94 15.98 -18.32 -7.78
C HIS A 94 17.42 -17.79 -7.59
N ARG A 95 18.46 -18.63 -7.76
CA ARG A 95 19.86 -18.22 -7.63
C ARG A 95 20.24 -17.04 -8.52
N ALA A 96 19.82 -17.05 -9.78
CA ALA A 96 20.09 -15.94 -10.70
C ALA A 96 19.57 -14.58 -10.18
N LEU A 97 18.39 -14.58 -9.54
CA LEU A 97 17.82 -13.38 -8.93
C LEU A 97 18.65 -12.90 -7.74
N VAL A 98 19.03 -13.81 -6.86
CA VAL A 98 19.84 -13.44 -5.68
C VAL A 98 21.23 -12.96 -6.09
N ASP A 99 21.87 -13.61 -7.06
CA ASP A 99 23.16 -13.19 -7.59
C ASP A 99 23.07 -11.78 -8.22
N ALA A 100 22.00 -11.49 -8.97
CA ALA A 100 21.75 -10.16 -9.52
C ALA A 100 21.52 -9.12 -8.41
N VAL A 101 20.75 -9.45 -7.36
CA VAL A 101 20.52 -8.56 -6.20
C VAL A 101 21.84 -8.26 -5.48
N VAL A 102 22.68 -9.27 -5.24
CA VAL A 102 24.00 -9.11 -4.62
C VAL A 102 24.89 -8.22 -5.47
N ALA A 103 24.99 -8.50 -6.78
CA ALA A 103 25.80 -7.70 -7.68
C ALA A 103 25.34 -6.22 -7.72
N ARG A 104 24.03 -5.97 -7.72
CA ARG A 104 23.47 -4.60 -7.68
C ARG A 104 23.73 -3.92 -6.34
N ALA A 105 23.62 -4.63 -5.22
CA ALA A 105 23.95 -4.11 -3.89
C ALA A 105 25.42 -3.68 -3.82
N ASP A 106 26.34 -4.51 -4.33
CA ASP A 106 27.77 -4.21 -4.37
C ASP A 106 28.07 -2.96 -5.22
N ILE A 107 27.46 -2.83 -6.40
CA ILE A 107 27.58 -1.63 -7.26
C ILE A 107 27.12 -0.37 -6.52
N CYS A 108 26.08 -0.47 -5.69
CA CYS A 108 25.53 0.65 -4.93
C CYS A 108 26.24 0.87 -3.58
N GLY A 109 27.24 0.06 -3.23
CA GLY A 109 27.97 0.14 -1.97
C GLY A 109 27.17 -0.32 -0.74
N LEU A 110 26.09 -1.10 -0.94
CA LEU A 110 25.30 -1.69 0.13
C LEU A 110 25.88 -3.06 0.51
N ARG A 111 26.25 -3.23 1.77
CA ARG A 111 26.75 -4.53 2.23
C ARG A 111 25.62 -5.55 2.32
N VAL A 112 25.77 -6.70 1.66
CA VAL A 112 24.84 -7.83 1.84
C VAL A 112 25.23 -8.58 3.11
N ILE A 113 24.34 -8.60 4.11
CA ILE A 113 24.55 -9.30 5.38
C ILE A 113 24.37 -10.80 5.16
N ASP A 114 23.26 -11.17 4.53
CA ASP A 114 22.94 -12.56 4.24
C ASP A 114 21.87 -12.65 3.14
N ALA A 115 21.73 -13.84 2.57
CA ALA A 115 20.69 -14.15 1.60
C ALA A 115 20.17 -15.59 1.80
N PHE A 116 18.85 -15.75 1.86
CA PHE A 116 18.19 -17.04 2.13
C PHE A 116 17.06 -17.35 1.16
N ALA A 117 16.77 -18.64 0.97
CA ALA A 117 15.51 -19.12 0.41
C ALA A 117 14.72 -19.87 1.49
N VAL A 118 13.42 -19.64 1.54
CA VAL A 118 12.44 -20.37 2.36
C VAL A 118 11.44 -21.01 1.41
N GLY A 119 11.40 -22.34 1.42
CA GLY A 119 10.47 -23.16 0.64
C GLY A 119 9.47 -23.90 1.52
N PRO A 120 8.65 -24.79 0.94
CA PRO A 120 7.64 -25.56 1.67
C PRO A 120 8.22 -26.65 2.58
N ASP A 121 9.47 -27.08 2.36
CA ASP A 121 10.11 -28.25 3.02
C ASP A 121 11.42 -27.92 3.75
N GLY A 122 11.83 -26.64 3.76
CA GLY A 122 13.05 -26.19 4.41
C GLY A 122 13.45 -24.76 4.07
N TRP A 123 14.62 -24.36 4.56
CA TRP A 123 15.29 -23.11 4.21
C TRP A 123 16.78 -23.33 3.97
N ILE A 124 17.41 -22.48 3.16
CA ILE A 124 18.83 -22.58 2.79
C ILE A 124 19.43 -21.19 2.56
N GLY A 125 20.74 -21.04 2.80
CA GLY A 125 21.48 -19.81 2.49
C GLY A 125 22.09 -19.83 1.08
N TYR A 126 22.26 -18.66 0.46
CA TYR A 126 22.90 -18.53 -0.85
C TYR A 126 24.39 -18.21 -0.78
N LEU A 127 24.81 -17.52 0.28
CA LEU A 127 26.17 -16.99 0.41
C LEU A 127 27.16 -18.05 0.87
N ALA A 128 28.45 -17.78 0.64
CA ALA A 128 29.53 -18.66 1.05
C ALA A 128 29.52 -18.89 2.58
N GLY A 129 29.61 -20.16 2.99
CA GLY A 129 29.50 -20.57 4.39
C GLY A 129 28.09 -21.03 4.81
N ALA A 130 27.09 -20.92 3.92
CA ALA A 130 25.81 -21.59 4.10
C ALA A 130 25.94 -23.12 4.03
N HIS A 131 24.97 -23.83 4.62
CA HIS A 131 24.88 -25.28 4.49
C HIS A 131 24.55 -25.69 3.06
N ASP A 132 25.19 -26.76 2.58
CA ASP A 132 24.94 -27.32 1.25
C ASP A 132 23.55 -27.98 1.13
N GLU A 133 22.94 -28.34 2.27
CA GLU A 133 21.62 -28.98 2.34
C GLU A 133 20.58 -28.08 3.03
N PRO A 134 19.30 -28.11 2.61
CA PRO A 134 18.23 -27.38 3.26
C PRO A 134 17.99 -27.81 4.71
N ARG A 135 17.85 -26.80 5.57
CA ARG A 135 17.55 -26.93 7.00
C ARG A 135 16.04 -27.08 7.23
N PRO A 136 15.61 -27.79 8.29
CA PRO A 136 14.20 -27.93 8.66
C PRO A 136 13.54 -26.59 9.00
N LEU A 137 12.25 -26.43 8.65
CA LEU A 137 11.47 -25.21 8.92
C LEU A 137 11.22 -25.02 10.42
N GLU A 138 11.22 -26.10 11.19
CA GLU A 138 11.04 -26.10 12.66
C GLU A 138 12.14 -25.30 13.37
N GLU A 139 13.29 -25.08 12.72
CA GLU A 139 14.34 -24.21 13.24
C GLU A 139 13.95 -22.72 13.18
N ILE A 140 13.07 -22.32 12.25
CA ILE A 140 12.49 -20.98 12.19
C ILE A 140 11.41 -20.89 13.28
N ALA A 141 11.85 -21.01 14.53
CA ALA A 141 10.97 -20.85 15.68
C ALA A 141 10.77 -19.36 15.96
N ALA A 142 9.52 -18.97 16.24
CA ALA A 142 9.27 -17.71 16.93
C ALA A 142 9.92 -17.83 18.32
N ASP A 143 10.97 -17.07 18.58
CA ASP A 143 11.55 -16.98 19.92
C ASP A 143 10.44 -16.52 20.89
N PRO A 144 10.11 -17.31 21.92
CA PRO A 144 9.02 -16.98 22.85
C PRO A 144 9.27 -15.70 23.65
N ASP A 145 10.53 -15.23 23.73
CA ASP A 145 10.92 -13.96 24.34
C ASP A 145 10.89 -12.78 23.35
N LEU A 146 10.68 -13.03 22.04
CA LEU A 146 10.27 -11.98 21.09
C LEU A 146 8.84 -11.56 21.43
N THR A 147 8.74 -10.58 22.32
CA THR A 147 7.57 -9.72 22.61
C THR A 147 6.35 -10.05 21.75
N ARG A 148 5.38 -10.80 22.30
CA ARG A 148 4.07 -11.19 21.70
C ARG A 148 3.84 -10.57 20.32
N THR A 149 4.47 -11.15 19.30
CA THR A 149 4.35 -10.64 17.94
C THR A 149 2.89 -10.81 17.52
N PRO A 150 2.23 -9.77 16.98
CA PRO A 150 0.83 -9.88 16.60
C PRO A 150 0.67 -11.01 15.58
N GLU A 151 -0.41 -11.80 15.72
CA GLU A 151 -0.73 -12.86 14.77
C GLU A 151 -0.84 -12.26 13.36
N LEU A 152 -0.19 -12.92 12.40
CA LEU A 152 -0.25 -12.54 11.00
C LEU A 152 -1.53 -13.10 10.38
N ASP A 153 -2.44 -12.22 9.99
CA ASP A 153 -3.72 -12.59 9.39
C ASP A 153 -3.56 -12.80 7.88
N GLY A 154 -3.02 -13.97 7.50
CA GLY A 154 -2.93 -14.44 6.12
C GLY A 154 -1.70 -13.99 5.33
N ASP A 155 -1.79 -14.17 4.01
CA ASP A 155 -0.72 -13.85 3.06
C ASP A 155 -0.74 -12.37 2.63
N GLN A 156 0.14 -11.99 1.70
CA GLN A 156 0.22 -10.62 1.19
C GLN A 156 -1.04 -10.11 0.45
N TYR A 157 -2.03 -10.97 0.18
CA TYR A 157 -3.28 -10.62 -0.50
C TYR A 157 -4.47 -10.61 0.46
N ALA A 158 -4.39 -11.29 1.61
CA ALA A 158 -5.49 -11.39 2.57
C ALA A 158 -6.06 -10.01 2.93
N ALA A 159 -5.19 -9.05 3.25
CA ALA A 159 -5.58 -7.69 3.60
C ALA A 159 -6.10 -6.84 2.42
N ALA A 160 -5.99 -7.32 1.17
CA ALA A 160 -6.64 -6.72 0.01
C ALA A 160 -8.12 -7.12 -0.09
N THR A 161 -8.53 -8.25 0.51
CA THR A 161 -9.94 -8.68 0.48
C THR A 161 -10.83 -7.59 1.08
N LEU A 162 -11.93 -7.26 0.39
CA LEU A 162 -12.91 -6.28 0.88
C LEU A 162 -13.63 -6.81 2.13
N PRO A 163 -13.91 -5.95 3.12
CA PRO A 163 -14.58 -6.38 4.35
C PRO A 163 -16.01 -6.89 4.07
N PRO A 164 -16.54 -7.79 4.91
CA PRO A 164 -17.94 -8.18 4.82
C PRO A 164 -18.85 -7.02 5.22
N VAL A 165 -19.91 -6.80 4.44
CA VAL A 165 -20.94 -5.77 4.71
C VAL A 165 -22.31 -6.43 4.85
N PRO A 166 -23.19 -6.01 5.78
CA PRO A 166 -24.54 -6.53 5.89
C PRO A 166 -25.36 -6.38 4.60
N THR A 167 -26.23 -7.35 4.30
CA THR A 167 -27.11 -7.29 3.11
C THR A 167 -28.06 -6.08 3.16
N ALA A 168 -28.49 -5.68 4.35
CA ALA A 168 -29.37 -4.52 4.55
C ALA A 168 -28.70 -3.22 4.07
N GLU A 169 -27.46 -2.99 4.49
CA GLU A 169 -26.65 -1.83 4.09
C GLU A 169 -26.39 -1.83 2.58
N ARG A 170 -25.93 -2.95 2.00
CA ARG A 170 -25.74 -3.06 0.53
C ARG A 170 -27.02 -2.69 -0.25
N THR A 171 -28.17 -3.12 0.27
CA THR A 171 -29.48 -2.83 -0.35
C THR A 171 -29.84 -1.35 -0.23
N ALA A 172 -29.59 -0.74 0.93
CA ALA A 172 -29.83 0.68 1.17
C ALA A 172 -28.94 1.56 0.29
N VAL A 173 -27.62 1.30 0.27
CA VAL A 173 -26.63 2.01 -0.57
C VAL A 173 -26.97 1.86 -2.05
N HIS A 174 -27.26 0.64 -2.53
CA HIS A 174 -27.65 0.41 -3.92
C HIS A 174 -28.90 1.22 -4.31
N ARG A 175 -29.91 1.25 -3.43
CA ARG A 175 -31.14 2.01 -3.66
C ARG A 175 -30.87 3.51 -3.74
N LEU A 176 -30.13 4.05 -2.78
CA LEU A 176 -29.77 5.48 -2.73
C LEU A 176 -28.98 5.90 -3.98
N LEU A 177 -27.95 5.13 -4.35
CA LEU A 177 -27.15 5.37 -5.57
C LEU A 177 -27.97 5.32 -6.85
N THR A 178 -28.90 4.38 -6.94
CA THR A 178 -29.76 4.22 -8.12
C THR A 178 -30.73 5.39 -8.24
N ASP A 179 -31.40 5.74 -7.15
CA ASP A 179 -32.38 6.82 -7.12
C ASP A 179 -31.74 8.18 -7.35
N ALA A 180 -30.58 8.47 -6.73
CA ALA A 180 -29.80 9.68 -6.97
C ALA A 180 -29.36 9.78 -8.44
N GLY A 181 -28.91 8.67 -9.03
CA GLY A 181 -28.58 8.58 -10.45
C GLY A 181 -29.77 8.93 -11.36
N HIS A 182 -30.96 8.40 -11.07
CA HIS A 182 -32.17 8.73 -11.81
C HIS A 182 -32.53 10.22 -11.71
N LEU A 183 -32.40 10.81 -10.52
CA LEU A 183 -32.67 12.24 -10.32
C LEU A 183 -31.71 13.12 -11.13
N VAL A 184 -30.41 12.85 -11.10
CA VAL A 184 -29.40 13.61 -11.86
C VAL A 184 -29.60 13.47 -13.36
N ALA A 185 -29.88 12.24 -13.84
CA ALA A 185 -30.18 11.98 -15.24
C ALA A 185 -31.56 12.51 -15.70
N ARG A 186 -32.38 13.03 -14.77
CA ARG A 186 -33.78 13.45 -15.01
C ARG A 186 -34.61 12.37 -15.73
N SER A 187 -34.41 11.11 -15.36
CA SER A 187 -34.95 9.96 -16.08
C SER A 187 -36.46 9.79 -15.89
N ARG A 188 -37.10 8.87 -16.65
CA ARG A 188 -38.53 8.56 -16.45
C ARG A 188 -38.78 7.90 -15.10
N GLU A 189 -37.84 7.09 -14.65
CA GLU A 189 -37.84 6.39 -13.37
C GLU A 189 -37.87 7.40 -12.21
N ALA A 190 -37.13 8.50 -12.30
CA ALA A 190 -37.16 9.58 -11.30
C ALA A 190 -38.57 10.13 -11.05
N LYS A 191 -39.41 10.22 -12.09
CA LYS A 191 -40.81 10.68 -11.97
C LYS A 191 -41.70 9.67 -11.26
N ARG A 192 -41.36 8.38 -11.35
CA ARG A 192 -42.11 7.27 -10.75
C ARG A 192 -41.67 6.93 -9.33
N LEU A 193 -40.59 7.53 -8.83
CA LEU A 193 -40.11 7.28 -7.47
C LEU A 193 -41.17 7.66 -6.41
N PRO A 194 -41.42 6.78 -5.41
CA PRO A 194 -42.19 7.14 -4.23
C PRO A 194 -41.61 8.35 -3.51
N ALA A 195 -42.46 9.14 -2.84
CA ALA A 195 -42.06 10.41 -2.20
C ALA A 195 -40.90 10.25 -1.21
N GLY A 196 -40.94 9.23 -0.33
CA GLY A 196 -39.86 8.97 0.63
C GLY A 196 -38.52 8.61 -0.02
N ARG A 197 -38.54 7.80 -1.10
CA ARG A 197 -37.33 7.45 -1.86
C ARG A 197 -36.75 8.66 -2.59
N ARG A 198 -37.61 9.48 -3.18
CA ARG A 198 -37.20 10.75 -3.80
C ARG A 198 -36.57 11.70 -2.78
N ALA A 199 -37.16 11.83 -1.59
CA ALA A 199 -36.61 12.65 -0.51
C ALA A 199 -35.24 12.15 -0.05
N ALA A 200 -35.09 10.85 0.22
CA ALA A 200 -33.82 10.26 0.60
C ALA A 200 -32.72 10.43 -0.47
N ALA A 201 -33.07 10.22 -1.74
CA ALA A 201 -32.15 10.44 -2.86
C ALA A 201 -31.80 11.92 -3.05
N ARG A 202 -32.69 12.85 -2.69
CA ARG A 202 -32.39 14.28 -2.72
C ARG A 202 -31.36 14.66 -1.66
N LEU A 203 -31.45 14.10 -0.44
CA LEU A 203 -30.44 14.31 0.59
C LEU A 203 -29.04 13.89 0.14
N VAL A 204 -28.92 12.77 -0.60
CA VAL A 204 -27.64 12.37 -1.23
C VAL A 204 -27.12 13.45 -2.18
N LEU A 205 -27.99 14.05 -3.01
CA LEU A 205 -27.58 15.11 -3.92
C LEU A 205 -27.25 16.43 -3.21
N ASP A 206 -27.93 16.71 -2.09
CA ASP A 206 -27.66 17.86 -1.26
C ASP A 206 -26.27 17.70 -0.59
N ASP A 207 -25.89 16.49 -0.16
CA ASP A 207 -24.53 16.21 0.36
C ASP A 207 -23.45 16.40 -0.73
N ILE A 208 -23.73 15.99 -1.97
CA ILE A 208 -22.79 16.12 -3.10
C ILE A 208 -22.69 17.58 -3.60
N ALA A 209 -23.57 18.48 -3.15
CA ALA A 209 -23.51 19.89 -3.53
C ALA A 209 -22.25 20.60 -2.97
N ASP A 210 -21.68 20.06 -1.88
CA ASP A 210 -20.41 20.48 -1.30
C ASP A 210 -19.49 19.25 -1.12
N PRO A 211 -18.84 18.78 -2.21
CA PRO A 211 -18.00 17.59 -2.16
C PRO A 211 -16.86 17.68 -1.13
N PRO A 212 -16.12 18.80 -0.99
CA PRO A 212 -15.08 18.89 0.04
C PRO A 212 -15.59 18.67 1.46
N ALA A 213 -16.73 19.27 1.84
CA ALA A 213 -17.32 19.05 3.16
C ALA A 213 -17.72 17.57 3.38
N LEU A 214 -18.32 16.95 2.37
CA LEU A 214 -18.67 15.52 2.40
C LEU A 214 -17.44 14.63 2.58
N PHE A 215 -16.35 14.88 1.84
CA PHE A 215 -15.13 14.07 1.92
C PHE A 215 -14.40 14.23 3.24
N GLU A 216 -14.47 15.40 3.87
CA GLU A 216 -13.89 15.66 5.19
C GLU A 216 -14.63 14.87 6.26
N ALA A 217 -15.96 14.97 6.27
CA ALA A 217 -16.81 14.22 7.20
C ALA A 217 -16.61 12.71 7.05
N PHE A 218 -16.46 12.22 5.82
CA PHE A 218 -16.29 10.79 5.53
C PHE A 218 -15.02 10.18 6.16
N VAL A 219 -13.96 10.97 6.35
CA VAL A 219 -12.69 10.51 6.96
C VAL A 219 -12.49 11.05 8.38
N SER A 220 -13.53 11.62 8.98
CA SER A 220 -13.53 12.04 10.37
C SER A 220 -13.19 10.86 11.29
N PRO A 221 -12.34 11.06 12.32
CA PRO A 221 -12.06 10.03 13.31
C PRO A 221 -13.23 9.78 14.27
N ASP A 222 -14.16 10.73 14.39
CA ASP A 222 -15.16 10.75 15.46
C ASP A 222 -16.48 10.05 15.10
N GLU A 223 -16.73 9.82 13.81
CA GLU A 223 -18.00 9.30 13.32
C GLU A 223 -17.79 8.26 12.20
N ASP A 224 -18.59 7.19 12.25
CA ASP A 224 -18.69 6.22 11.16
C ASP A 224 -19.69 6.73 10.10
N PRO A 225 -19.36 6.66 8.80
CA PRO A 225 -20.26 7.13 7.76
C PRO A 225 -21.52 6.27 7.69
N ASP A 226 -22.68 6.92 7.65
CA ASP A 226 -23.96 6.25 7.43
C ASP A 226 -24.14 5.79 5.98
N ASP A 227 -25.18 4.99 5.71
CA ASP A 227 -25.51 4.49 4.36
C ASP A 227 -25.63 5.62 3.32
N ARG A 228 -26.02 6.82 3.76
CA ARG A 228 -26.19 8.00 2.89
C ARG A 228 -24.85 8.60 2.51
N ALA A 229 -23.94 8.79 3.45
CA ALA A 229 -22.57 9.24 3.20
C ALA A 229 -21.83 8.23 2.32
N VAL A 230 -21.97 6.93 2.58
CA VAL A 230 -21.40 5.86 1.74
C VAL A 230 -21.93 5.95 0.30
N ALA A 231 -23.25 6.15 0.12
CA ALA A 231 -23.84 6.33 -1.21
C ALA A 231 -23.38 7.63 -1.90
N ALA A 232 -23.30 8.74 -1.16
CA ALA A 232 -22.87 10.03 -1.70
C ALA A 232 -21.40 10.00 -2.17
N VAL A 233 -20.49 9.49 -1.34
CA VAL A 233 -19.08 9.34 -1.71
C VAL A 233 -18.93 8.32 -2.84
N SER A 234 -19.67 7.21 -2.83
CA SER A 234 -19.62 6.22 -3.93
C SER A 234 -20.08 6.83 -5.25
N PHE A 235 -21.07 7.74 -5.22
CA PHE A 235 -21.49 8.52 -6.39
C PHE A 235 -20.38 9.46 -6.88
N CYS A 236 -19.65 10.11 -5.97
CA CYS A 236 -18.52 10.96 -6.31
C CYS A 236 -17.35 10.18 -6.92
N LEU A 237 -16.96 9.04 -6.33
CA LEU A 237 -15.80 8.25 -6.79
C LEU A 237 -15.98 7.65 -8.20
N GLN A 238 -17.22 7.53 -8.67
CA GLN A 238 -17.53 7.13 -10.06
C GLN A 238 -17.29 8.25 -11.09
N ARG A 239 -16.98 9.47 -10.66
CA ARG A 239 -16.77 10.64 -11.52
C ARG A 239 -15.31 11.08 -11.39
N PRO A 240 -14.51 11.04 -12.46
CA PRO A 240 -13.08 11.37 -12.39
C PRO A 240 -12.78 12.67 -11.66
N LEU A 241 -13.52 13.75 -11.99
CA LEU A 241 -13.36 15.05 -11.37
C LEU A 241 -13.49 14.99 -9.84
N LEU A 242 -14.58 14.43 -9.33
CA LEU A 242 -14.87 14.41 -7.89
C LEU A 242 -14.01 13.37 -7.16
N ARG A 243 -13.68 12.26 -7.82
CA ARG A 243 -12.77 11.25 -7.31
C ARG A 243 -11.39 11.84 -7.05
N ASP A 244 -10.86 12.58 -8.01
CA ASP A 244 -9.52 13.15 -7.90
C ASP A 244 -9.49 14.23 -6.78
N VAL A 245 -10.57 15.00 -6.59
CA VAL A 245 -10.74 15.89 -5.42
C VAL A 245 -10.68 15.11 -4.11
N ALA A 246 -11.42 14.01 -3.99
CA ALA A 246 -11.43 13.20 -2.78
C ALA A 246 -10.02 12.68 -2.44
N LEU A 247 -9.30 12.15 -3.42
CA LEU A 247 -7.94 11.64 -3.23
C LEU A 247 -6.96 12.74 -2.79
N MET A 248 -7.01 13.92 -3.42
CA MET A 248 -6.13 15.05 -3.05
C MET A 248 -6.50 15.64 -1.68
N GLN A 249 -7.77 15.60 -1.28
CA GLN A 249 -8.20 16.02 0.06
C GLN A 249 -7.80 15.03 1.15
N TRP A 250 -7.85 13.72 0.87
CA TRP A 250 -7.48 12.70 1.85
C TRP A 250 -5.98 12.57 2.06
N ILE A 251 -5.17 12.90 1.05
CA ILE A 251 -3.71 13.02 1.21
C ILE A 251 -3.31 14.32 1.93
N GLY A 252 -4.06 15.40 1.70
CA GLY A 252 -3.90 16.68 2.39
C GLY A 252 -5.00 16.89 3.45
N ASP A 253 -5.70 18.01 3.31
CA ASP A 253 -6.73 18.49 4.23
C ASP A 253 -7.92 19.13 3.47
N LEU A 254 -8.91 19.62 4.21
CA LEU A 254 -10.09 20.29 3.64
C LEU A 254 -9.71 21.47 2.71
N ALA A 255 -8.72 22.29 3.09
CA ALA A 255 -8.27 23.41 2.26
C ALA A 255 -7.68 22.94 0.93
N THR A 256 -6.94 21.83 0.93
CA THR A 256 -6.46 21.15 -0.27
C THR A 256 -7.62 20.63 -1.12
N GLY A 257 -8.66 20.09 -0.48
CA GLY A 257 -9.91 19.67 -1.13
C GLY A 257 -10.62 20.82 -1.84
N ASP A 258 -10.83 21.94 -1.15
CA ASP A 258 -11.44 23.16 -1.71
C ASP A 258 -10.64 23.71 -2.89
N ALA A 259 -9.33 23.80 -2.74
CA ALA A 259 -8.43 24.26 -3.80
C ALA A 259 -8.48 23.32 -5.02
N THR A 260 -8.45 22.01 -4.80
CA THR A 260 -8.53 21.00 -5.87
C THR A 260 -9.89 21.04 -6.56
N TYR A 261 -10.99 21.18 -5.82
CA TYR A 261 -12.33 21.27 -6.40
C TYR A 261 -12.51 22.52 -7.26
N GLY A 262 -12.03 23.68 -6.77
CA GLY A 262 -12.00 24.92 -7.53
C GLY A 262 -11.16 24.79 -8.80
N ALA A 263 -9.96 24.22 -8.69
CA ALA A 263 -9.04 24.00 -9.82
C ALA A 263 -9.63 23.04 -10.87
N GLN A 264 -10.22 21.93 -10.44
CA GLN A 264 -10.88 20.96 -11.33
C GLN A 264 -12.07 21.61 -12.08
N THR A 265 -12.87 22.41 -11.38
CA THR A 265 -14.01 23.13 -11.97
C THR A 265 -13.55 24.17 -12.99
N ALA A 266 -12.49 24.93 -12.68
CA ALA A 266 -11.89 25.87 -13.61
C ALA A 266 -11.27 25.17 -14.82
N HIS A 267 -10.65 23.99 -14.61
CA HIS A 267 -10.06 23.19 -15.67
C HIS A 267 -11.11 22.64 -16.64
N ALA A 268 -12.25 22.16 -16.13
CA ALA A 268 -13.38 21.78 -16.96
C ALA A 268 -13.93 22.96 -17.80
N ALA A 269 -13.71 24.20 -17.35
CA ALA A 269 -14.01 25.43 -18.10
C ALA A 269 -12.86 25.92 -19.00
N GLY A 270 -11.78 25.15 -19.17
CA GLY A 270 -10.66 25.43 -20.08
C GLY A 270 -9.44 26.10 -19.47
N HIS A 271 -9.38 26.29 -18.15
CA HIS A 271 -8.21 26.85 -17.47
C HIS A 271 -7.12 25.78 -17.23
N PRO A 272 -5.83 26.13 -17.15
CA PRO A 272 -4.79 25.16 -16.79
C PRO A 272 -4.97 24.68 -15.34
N PHE A 273 -4.73 23.39 -15.11
CA PHE A 273 -4.74 22.83 -13.75
C PHE A 273 -3.40 23.13 -13.05
N PRO A 274 -3.39 23.61 -11.79
CA PRO A 274 -2.15 23.92 -11.07
C PRO A 274 -1.29 22.67 -10.83
N ALA A 275 -0.02 22.71 -11.26
CA ALA A 275 0.87 21.56 -11.18
C ALA A 275 1.10 21.08 -9.73
N ASP A 276 1.21 22.00 -8.77
CA ASP A 276 1.45 21.64 -7.36
C ASP A 276 0.30 20.84 -6.74
N LEU A 277 -0.94 21.06 -7.19
CA LEU A 277 -2.10 20.27 -6.77
C LEU A 277 -2.15 18.88 -7.46
N ALA A 278 -1.48 18.73 -8.60
CA ALA A 278 -1.45 17.46 -9.35
C ALA A 278 -0.28 16.56 -8.94
N ARG A 279 0.84 17.11 -8.46
CA ARG A 279 2.04 16.36 -8.09
C ARG A 279 1.78 15.19 -7.13
N PRO A 280 0.96 15.33 -6.07
CA PRO A 280 0.68 14.21 -5.17
C PRO A 280 0.02 13.03 -5.88
N MET A 281 -0.72 13.24 -6.96
CA MET A 281 -1.30 12.13 -7.74
C MET A 281 -0.24 11.14 -8.24
N TRP A 282 0.98 11.63 -8.52
CA TRP A 282 2.10 10.84 -9.06
C TRP A 282 3.20 10.56 -8.03
N GLY A 283 2.96 10.90 -6.76
CA GLY A 283 3.81 10.48 -5.64
C GLY A 283 4.84 11.52 -5.24
N GLU A 284 4.69 12.77 -5.67
CA GLU A 284 5.58 13.88 -5.39
C GLU A 284 4.89 14.88 -4.46
N GLY A 285 5.59 15.39 -3.44
CA GLY A 285 5.05 16.41 -2.54
C GLY A 285 5.29 16.10 -1.06
N ALA A 286 4.61 16.86 -0.21
CA ALA A 286 4.75 16.73 1.24
C ALA A 286 4.24 15.37 1.73
N ARG A 287 4.88 14.86 2.79
CA ARG A 287 4.46 13.62 3.43
C ARG A 287 3.05 13.75 4.02
N PRO A 288 2.10 12.88 3.65
CA PRO A 288 0.73 12.93 4.17
C PRO A 288 0.66 12.47 5.62
N ASP A 289 -0.44 12.81 6.30
CA ASP A 289 -0.79 12.30 7.62
C ASP A 289 -1.16 10.80 7.55
N PRO A 290 -0.31 9.87 8.03
CA PRO A 290 -0.53 8.45 7.78
C PRO A 290 -1.82 7.89 8.42
N PRO A 291 -2.18 8.21 9.68
CA PRO A 291 -3.48 7.86 10.25
C PRO A 291 -4.68 8.27 9.40
N ARG A 292 -4.70 9.50 8.87
CA ARG A 292 -5.78 9.99 8.01
C ARG A 292 -5.86 9.21 6.70
N LEU A 293 -4.73 8.99 6.03
CA LEU A 293 -4.70 8.27 4.76
C LEU A 293 -5.09 6.79 4.91
N LEU A 294 -4.66 6.14 5.99
CA LEU A 294 -5.08 4.78 6.32
C LEU A 294 -6.58 4.69 6.64
N ARG A 295 -7.14 5.70 7.33
CA ARG A 295 -8.59 5.80 7.58
C ARG A 295 -9.35 5.96 6.27
N ALA A 296 -8.88 6.82 5.37
CA ALA A 296 -9.47 6.98 4.04
C ALA A 296 -9.49 5.66 3.26
N LEU A 297 -8.39 4.90 3.29
CA LEU A 297 -8.33 3.56 2.68
C LEU A 297 -9.35 2.60 3.30
N ASP A 298 -9.43 2.54 4.63
CA ASP A 298 -10.37 1.66 5.33
C ASP A 298 -11.83 1.98 5.00
N ARG A 299 -12.20 3.27 5.04
CA ARG A 299 -13.52 3.75 4.65
C ARG A 299 -13.83 3.48 3.18
N CYS A 300 -12.86 3.63 2.28
CA CYS A 300 -13.02 3.30 0.86
C CYS A 300 -13.23 1.80 0.65
N ARG A 301 -12.54 0.93 1.40
CA ARG A 301 -12.74 -0.54 1.33
C ARG A 301 -14.16 -0.92 1.75
N HIS A 302 -14.66 -0.36 2.85
CA HIS A 302 -16.04 -0.54 3.30
C HIS A 302 -17.05 -0.06 2.25
N LEU A 303 -16.84 1.15 1.72
CA LEU A 303 -17.67 1.72 0.65
C LEU A 303 -17.67 0.87 -0.62
N ALA A 304 -16.51 0.37 -1.06
CA ALA A 304 -16.41 -0.51 -2.21
C ALA A 304 -17.19 -1.81 -2.00
N ALA A 305 -17.11 -2.40 -0.79
CA ALA A 305 -17.86 -3.59 -0.42
C ALA A 305 -19.39 -3.34 -0.41
N ALA A 306 -19.81 -2.17 0.07
CA ALA A 306 -21.21 -1.73 0.10
C ALA A 306 -21.77 -1.38 -1.29
N THR A 307 -20.91 -0.96 -2.22
CA THR A 307 -21.28 -0.55 -3.58
C THR A 307 -21.59 -1.76 -4.47
N PRO A 308 -22.69 -1.76 -5.27
CA PRO A 308 -23.01 -2.82 -6.23
C PRO A 308 -21.90 -3.01 -7.27
N ARG A 309 -21.63 -4.26 -7.67
CA ARG A 309 -20.50 -4.61 -8.57
C ARG A 309 -20.45 -3.74 -9.84
N SER A 310 -21.58 -3.49 -10.49
CA SER A 310 -21.64 -2.67 -11.72
C SER A 310 -21.25 -1.20 -11.57
N ARG A 311 -21.07 -0.71 -10.33
CA ARG A 311 -20.68 0.67 -10.02
C ARG A 311 -19.41 0.75 -9.17
N ARG A 312 -18.73 -0.39 -8.97
CA ARG A 312 -17.64 -0.52 -7.99
C ARG A 312 -16.26 -0.13 -8.54
N ALA A 313 -16.10 0.03 -9.86
CA ALA A 313 -14.82 0.37 -10.48
C ALA A 313 -14.18 1.65 -9.88
N GLY A 314 -14.94 2.75 -9.77
CA GLY A 314 -14.47 3.99 -9.16
C GLY A 314 -13.99 3.84 -7.70
N PRO A 315 -14.81 3.27 -6.81
CA PRO A 315 -14.39 2.92 -5.44
C PRO A 315 -13.15 2.02 -5.37
N LEU A 316 -13.05 0.98 -6.19
CA LEU A 316 -11.88 0.10 -6.23
C LEU A 316 -10.63 0.83 -6.71
N ALA A 317 -10.74 1.70 -7.71
CA ALA A 317 -9.62 2.52 -8.16
C ALA A 317 -9.15 3.51 -7.08
N ALA A 318 -10.07 4.04 -6.26
CA ALA A 318 -9.69 4.85 -5.10
C ALA A 318 -8.96 4.01 -4.04
N CYS A 319 -9.45 2.80 -3.73
CA CYS A 319 -8.72 1.84 -2.87
C CYS A 319 -7.34 1.54 -3.43
N ALA A 320 -7.21 1.35 -4.75
CA ALA A 320 -5.95 1.08 -5.43
C ALA A 320 -4.95 2.20 -5.21
N TRP A 321 -5.36 3.44 -5.48
CA TRP A 321 -4.50 4.61 -5.31
C TRP A 321 -4.13 4.85 -3.85
N LEU A 322 -5.08 4.72 -2.91
CA LEU A 322 -4.81 4.89 -1.47
C LEU A 322 -3.88 3.80 -0.91
N ALA A 323 -4.04 2.56 -1.38
CA ALA A 323 -3.11 1.48 -1.05
C ALA A 323 -1.71 1.77 -1.58
N TRP A 324 -1.59 2.27 -2.82
CA TRP A 324 -0.32 2.68 -3.40
C TRP A 324 0.31 3.86 -2.64
N ALA A 325 -0.48 4.88 -2.30
CA ALA A 325 -0.03 6.06 -1.56
C ALA A 325 0.48 5.73 -0.14
N THR A 326 0.06 4.59 0.42
CA THR A 326 0.51 4.05 1.71
C THR A 326 1.63 2.99 1.57
N GLY A 327 2.17 2.79 0.36
CA GLY A 327 3.26 1.85 0.09
C GLY A 327 2.84 0.38 -0.07
N ARG A 328 1.54 0.09 -0.19
CA ARG A 328 0.97 -1.27 -0.29
C ARG A 328 0.71 -1.66 -1.74
N SER A 329 1.75 -1.69 -2.58
CA SER A 329 1.64 -1.90 -4.04
C SER A 329 0.89 -3.17 -4.43
N THR A 330 0.97 -4.24 -3.64
CA THR A 330 0.26 -5.50 -3.92
C THR A 330 -1.24 -5.37 -3.77
N HIS A 331 -1.70 -4.71 -2.71
CA HIS A 331 -3.12 -4.40 -2.54
C HIS A 331 -3.58 -3.41 -3.61
N ALA A 332 -2.72 -2.44 -3.96
CA ALA A 332 -3.00 -1.49 -5.01
C ALA A 332 -3.23 -2.18 -6.37
N ALA A 333 -2.35 -3.10 -6.75
CA ALA A 333 -2.47 -3.90 -7.96
C ALA A 333 -3.73 -4.79 -7.95
N ALA A 334 -4.05 -5.43 -6.82
CA ALA A 334 -5.26 -6.25 -6.68
C ALA A 334 -6.54 -5.41 -6.87
N TYR A 335 -6.63 -4.25 -6.20
CA TYR A 335 -7.79 -3.35 -6.37
C TYR A 335 -7.88 -2.76 -7.78
N ALA A 336 -6.75 -2.45 -8.41
CA ALA A 336 -6.72 -1.98 -9.78
C ALA A 336 -7.21 -3.06 -10.76
N ALA A 337 -6.78 -4.31 -10.58
CA ALA A 337 -7.26 -5.44 -11.38
C ALA A 337 -8.77 -5.64 -11.23
N ASP A 338 -9.28 -5.67 -9.99
CA ASP A 338 -10.72 -5.79 -9.72
C ASP A 338 -11.54 -4.66 -10.35
N ALA A 339 -10.98 -3.44 -10.40
CA ALA A 339 -11.63 -2.30 -11.06
C ALA A 339 -11.66 -2.47 -12.58
N LEU A 340 -10.55 -2.90 -13.18
CA LEU A 340 -10.42 -3.13 -14.63
C LEU A 340 -11.26 -4.31 -15.13
N ASP A 341 -11.48 -5.32 -14.28
CA ASP A 341 -12.41 -6.42 -14.55
C ASP A 341 -13.88 -5.95 -14.67
N ILE A 342 -14.22 -4.82 -14.04
CA ILE A 342 -15.56 -4.23 -14.10
C ILE A 342 -15.65 -3.20 -15.23
N ASP A 343 -14.60 -2.40 -15.40
CA ASP A 343 -14.49 -1.34 -16.41
C ASP A 343 -13.07 -1.35 -17.00
N PRO A 344 -12.84 -2.03 -18.13
CA PRO A 344 -11.53 -2.18 -18.74
C PRO A 344 -10.85 -0.86 -19.15
N ASP A 345 -11.65 0.21 -19.34
CA ASP A 345 -11.17 1.53 -19.75
C ASP A 345 -11.02 2.48 -18.54
N HIS A 346 -11.07 1.97 -17.31
CA HIS A 346 -11.04 2.80 -16.10
C HIS A 346 -9.65 3.44 -15.88
N GLY A 347 -9.49 4.69 -16.34
CA GLY A 347 -8.19 5.38 -16.42
C GLY A 347 -7.34 5.39 -15.13
N LEU A 348 -7.91 5.70 -13.96
CA LEU A 348 -7.11 5.70 -12.72
C LEU A 348 -6.62 4.30 -12.34
N ALA A 349 -7.44 3.26 -12.58
CA ALA A 349 -7.05 1.90 -12.24
C ALA A 349 -5.90 1.44 -13.14
N ASP A 350 -5.95 1.80 -14.43
CA ASP A 350 -4.87 1.52 -15.37
C ASP A 350 -3.57 2.26 -15.02
N ILE A 351 -3.66 3.53 -14.60
CA ILE A 351 -2.51 4.31 -14.11
C ILE A 351 -1.87 3.60 -12.90
N VAL A 352 -2.64 3.23 -11.89
CA VAL A 352 -2.11 2.56 -10.69
C VAL A 352 -1.50 1.20 -11.06
N ARG A 353 -2.14 0.43 -11.94
CA ARG A 353 -1.60 -0.84 -12.46
C ARG A 353 -0.22 -0.64 -13.10
N ILE A 354 -0.07 0.38 -13.95
CA ILE A 354 1.21 0.72 -14.60
C ILE A 354 2.26 1.14 -13.56
N MET A 355 1.89 2.01 -12.60
CA MET A 355 2.80 2.44 -11.54
C MET A 355 3.31 1.25 -10.71
N CYS A 356 2.41 0.33 -10.33
CA CYS A 356 2.78 -0.89 -9.61
C CYS A 356 3.67 -1.81 -10.44
N ALA A 357 3.35 -2.03 -11.72
CA ALA A 357 4.16 -2.86 -12.62
C ALA A 357 5.57 -2.29 -12.85
N GLN A 358 5.73 -0.97 -12.75
CA GLN A 358 7.03 -0.28 -12.85
C GLN A 358 7.76 -0.15 -11.50
N GLY A 359 7.21 -0.69 -10.41
CA GLY A 359 7.78 -0.56 -9.07
C GLY A 359 7.84 0.89 -8.56
N ARG A 360 7.01 1.79 -9.11
CA ARG A 360 6.96 3.19 -8.68
C ARG A 360 6.25 3.27 -7.34
N LEU A 361 6.90 3.90 -6.37
CA LEU A 361 6.34 4.25 -5.06
C LEU A 361 6.39 5.77 -4.88
N PRO A 362 5.48 6.35 -4.07
CA PRO A 362 5.58 7.76 -3.71
C PRO A 362 6.88 8.09 -2.98
N GLU A 363 7.41 9.29 -3.18
CA GLU A 363 8.64 9.77 -2.53
C GLU A 363 8.53 9.75 -1.01
N TRP A 364 7.38 10.16 -0.47
CA TRP A 364 7.11 10.22 0.97
C TRP A 364 7.07 8.84 1.66
N VAL A 365 7.02 7.74 0.92
CA VAL A 365 7.12 6.39 1.51
C VAL A 365 8.56 6.11 2.01
N PHE A 366 9.56 6.75 1.42
CA PHE A 366 10.97 6.58 1.80
C PHE A 366 11.41 7.52 2.92
N GLU A 367 10.63 8.56 3.21
CA GLU A 367 10.88 9.53 4.27
C GLU A 367 10.41 8.98 5.63
N ARG A 368 11.34 8.43 6.43
CA ARG A 368 11.10 8.14 7.86
C ARG A 368 11.60 9.29 8.72
N GLU A 369 10.84 9.63 9.76
CA GLU A 369 11.26 10.59 10.77
C GLU A 369 12.62 10.20 11.34
N ALA A 370 13.53 11.17 11.43
CA ALA A 370 14.76 10.99 12.16
C ALA A 370 14.39 10.68 13.62
N VAL A 371 14.69 9.45 14.07
CA VAL A 371 14.71 9.16 15.50
C VAL A 371 15.82 10.04 16.09
N THR A 372 15.45 11.22 16.60
CA THR A 372 16.30 11.99 17.49
C THR A 372 16.38 11.19 18.78
N SER A 373 17.40 10.36 18.91
CA SER A 373 17.74 9.76 20.19
C SER A 373 17.97 10.89 21.19
N PRO A 374 17.22 10.98 22.31
CA PRO A 374 17.59 11.86 23.41
C PRO A 374 18.76 11.19 24.12
N GLY A 375 19.98 11.51 23.69
CA GLY A 375 21.18 10.86 24.24
C GLY A 375 22.44 11.38 23.58
N GLY A 376 22.85 12.58 23.98
CA GLY A 376 24.07 13.20 23.47
C GLY A 376 24.38 14.60 23.99
N THR A 377 23.83 15.01 25.13
CA THR A 377 24.37 16.15 25.90
C THR A 377 25.14 15.63 27.10
N GLU A 378 26.24 14.93 26.84
CA GLU A 378 27.37 14.96 27.77
C GLU A 378 28.55 15.59 27.02
N SER A 379 28.66 16.90 27.20
CA SER A 379 29.86 17.66 26.89
C SER A 379 31.00 17.07 27.73
N SER A 380 31.90 16.35 27.06
CA SER A 380 33.22 16.02 27.55
C SER A 380 34.05 17.31 27.74
N ARG A 381 33.86 18.00 28.87
CA ARG A 381 34.84 18.96 29.36
C ARG A 381 35.98 18.19 30.01
N GLY A 382 36.91 17.78 29.16
CA GLY A 382 38.24 17.37 29.56
C GLY A 382 38.97 18.53 30.24
N SER A 383 39.35 18.29 31.49
CA SER A 383 40.43 18.94 32.24
C SER A 383 41.63 19.27 31.36
N ARG A 384 42.13 20.51 31.44
CA ARG A 384 43.56 20.87 31.34
C ARG A 384 43.85 22.16 32.12
N ALA A 385 44.61 21.99 33.20
CA ALA A 385 45.74 22.80 33.73
C ALA A 385 45.55 24.34 33.86
N ARG A 386 45.87 25.03 34.96
CA ARG A 386 46.85 24.86 36.05
C ARG A 386 46.32 25.52 37.32
#